data_AF-A0A933HKV1-F1
#
_entry.id   AF-A0A933HKV1-F1
#
_cell.length_a   1.000
_cell.length_b   1.000
_cell.length_c   1.000
_cell.angle_alpha   90.00
_cell.angle_beta   90.00
_cell.angle_gamma   90.00
#
_symmetry.space_group_name_H-M   'P 1'
#
loop_
_entity.id
_entity.type
_entity.pdbx_description
1 polymer ?
#
loop_
_entity_poly.entity_id
_entity_poly.type
_entity_poly.pdbx_seq_one_letter_code
_entity_poly.pdbx_strand_id
1 'polypeptide(L)'
;MKLDWQDLSEQFLSAFDGWDQEPASELIRIIDLFAHDSHERRELWWYAMALMMEDCEQVWRIGAQALGGRRWLYFRTIGGDEFPLPDTGLSLEQETELRRQVLLGAATRN
;
A
#
# COMPACT_ATOMS: atom_id res chain seq x y z
N MET A 1 -18.32 -15.11 5.06
CA MET A 1 -16.98 -15.06 5.67
C MET A 1 -16.53 -13.61 5.63
N LYS A 2 -16.43 -12.91 6.77
CA LYS A 2 -15.83 -11.57 6.82
C LYS A 2 -14.32 -11.79 6.94
N LEU A 3 -13.54 -11.37 5.96
CA LEU A 3 -12.09 -11.30 6.12
C LEU A 3 -11.81 -10.24 7.19
N ASP A 4 -11.15 -10.64 8.26
CA ASP A 4 -10.64 -9.71 9.26
C ASP A 4 -9.40 -9.03 8.68
N TRP A 5 -9.43 -7.70 8.67
CA TRP A 5 -8.34 -6.89 8.14
C TRP A 5 -7.09 -7.00 8.99
N GLN A 6 -7.28 -7.24 10.28
CA GLN A 6 -6.18 -7.48 11.20
C GLN A 6 -5.45 -8.78 10.81
N ASP A 7 -6.20 -9.84 10.48
CA ASP A 7 -5.64 -11.12 10.00
C ASP A 7 -4.91 -10.98 8.65
N LEU A 8 -5.44 -10.21 7.70
CA LEU A 8 -4.80 -10.00 6.39
C LEU A 8 -3.52 -9.18 6.52
N SER A 9 -3.53 -8.14 7.35
CA SER A 9 -2.35 -7.37 7.67
C SER A 9 -1.32 -8.25 8.39
N GLU A 10 -1.71 -9.03 9.39
CA GLU A 10 -0.82 -9.96 10.09
C GLU A 10 -0.24 -11.03 9.14
N GLN A 11 -1.03 -11.61 8.24
CA GLN A 11 -0.53 -12.59 7.26
C GLN A 11 0.47 -11.96 6.29
N PHE A 12 0.18 -10.77 5.78
CA PHE A 12 1.08 -10.06 4.87
C PHE A 12 2.36 -9.64 5.60
N LEU A 13 2.25 -9.06 6.79
CA LEU A 13 3.37 -8.67 7.64
C LEU A 13 4.20 -9.90 8.08
N SER A 14 3.57 -11.05 8.32
CA SER A 14 4.26 -12.31 8.64
C SER A 14 5.02 -12.90 7.44
N ALA A 15 4.58 -12.61 6.21
CA ALA A 15 5.29 -13.02 5.00
C ALA A 15 6.57 -12.20 4.77
N PHE A 16 6.67 -11.03 5.39
CA PHE A 16 7.88 -10.21 5.45
C PHE A 16 8.54 -10.43 6.81
N ASP A 17 9.30 -11.54 6.90
CA ASP A 17 9.94 -12.02 8.12
C ASP A 17 10.61 -10.87 8.90
N GLY A 18 10.12 -10.66 10.12
CA GLY A 18 10.65 -9.67 11.05
C GLY A 18 9.75 -8.49 11.38
N TRP A 19 8.57 -8.25 10.78
CA TRP A 19 7.69 -7.09 11.08
C TRP A 19 6.81 -7.27 12.34
N ASP A 20 7.01 -6.43 13.37
CA ASP A 20 6.22 -6.40 14.62
C ASP A 20 4.82 -5.89 14.33
N GLN A 21 3.88 -6.08 15.27
CA GLN A 21 2.46 -5.79 15.09
C GLN A 21 2.07 -4.29 15.20
N GLU A 22 2.93 -3.42 15.74
CA GLU A 22 2.66 -1.98 15.92
C GLU A 22 2.51 -1.15 14.62
N PRO A 23 3.33 -1.33 13.56
CA PRO A 23 3.24 -0.62 12.28
C PRO A 23 1.90 -0.84 11.57
N ALA A 24 1.26 -1.99 11.79
CA ALA A 24 -0.04 -2.31 11.21
C ALA A 24 -1.13 -1.33 11.69
N SER A 25 -1.10 -0.99 12.98
CA SER A 25 -2.12 -0.14 13.60
C SER A 25 -2.05 1.32 13.15
N GLU A 26 -0.84 1.87 12.99
CA GLU A 26 -0.65 3.23 12.49
C GLU A 26 -0.99 3.33 11.00
N LEU A 27 -0.59 2.34 10.20
CA LEU A 27 -0.92 2.30 8.79
C LEU A 27 -2.45 2.17 8.57
N ILE A 28 -3.13 1.32 9.35
CA ILE A 28 -4.59 1.21 9.35
C ILE A 28 -5.22 2.58 9.67
N ARG A 29 -4.73 3.28 10.70
CA ARG A 29 -5.23 4.61 11.06
C ARG A 29 -5.07 5.61 9.92
N ILE A 30 -3.93 5.63 9.24
CA ILE A 30 -3.66 6.55 8.12
C ILE A 30 -4.54 6.24 6.92
N ILE A 31 -4.76 4.96 6.60
CA ILE A 31 -5.67 4.56 5.52
C ILE A 31 -7.10 4.99 5.83
N ASP A 32 -7.51 4.90 7.09
CA ASP A 32 -8.82 5.37 7.55
C ASP A 32 -9.00 6.89 7.43
N LEU A 33 -7.93 7.68 7.29
CA LEU A 33 -8.04 9.12 7.01
C LEU A 33 -8.44 9.42 5.56
N PHE A 34 -8.11 8.53 4.63
CA PHE A 34 -8.29 8.77 3.19
C PHE A 34 -9.43 7.97 2.58
N ALA A 35 -9.78 6.84 3.18
CA ALA A 35 -10.81 5.96 2.65
C ALA A 35 -12.21 6.31 3.19
N HIS A 36 -13.18 6.41 2.30
CA HIS A 36 -14.59 6.61 2.66
C HIS A 36 -15.33 5.29 2.83
N ASP A 37 -14.90 4.23 2.15
CA ASP A 37 -15.50 2.91 2.23
C ASP A 37 -14.48 1.75 2.34
N SER A 38 -14.98 0.54 2.56
CA SER A 38 -14.16 -0.67 2.72
C SER A 38 -13.44 -1.13 1.43
N HIS A 39 -13.91 -0.70 0.26
CA HIS A 39 -13.26 -1.00 -1.01
C HIS A 39 -12.07 -0.08 -1.22
N GLU A 40 -12.25 1.23 -1.04
CA GLU A 40 -11.18 2.23 -1.06
C GLU A 40 -10.09 1.90 -0.03
N ARG A 41 -10.46 1.45 1.19
CA ARG A 41 -9.49 1.00 2.20
C ARG A 41 -8.57 -0.10 1.67
N ARG A 42 -9.12 -1.10 0.97
CA ARG A 42 -8.34 -2.20 0.39
C ARG A 42 -7.36 -1.70 -0.66
N GLU A 43 -7.83 -0.80 -1.50
CA GLU A 43 -7.06 -0.26 -2.60
C GLU A 43 -5.93 0.63 -2.09
N LEU A 44 -6.22 1.49 -1.11
CA LEU A 44 -5.23 2.29 -0.39
C LEU A 44 -4.23 1.42 0.37
N TRP A 45 -4.65 0.29 0.94
CA TRP A 45 -3.74 -0.65 1.58
C TRP A 45 -2.74 -1.24 0.59
N TRP A 46 -3.22 -1.80 -0.53
CA TRP A 46 -2.34 -2.33 -1.58
C TRP A 46 -1.45 -1.25 -2.19
N TYR A 47 -1.98 -0.05 -2.36
CA TYR A 47 -1.20 1.10 -2.82
C TYR A 47 -0.08 1.45 -1.85
N ALA A 48 -0.37 1.58 -0.55
CA ALA A 48 0.63 1.85 0.47
C ALA A 48 1.74 0.78 0.50
N MET A 49 1.39 -0.50 0.33
CA MET A 49 2.37 -1.58 0.22
C MET A 49 3.25 -1.44 -1.03
N ALA A 50 2.69 -1.08 -2.18
CA ALA A 50 3.48 -0.83 -3.38
C ALA A 50 4.44 0.37 -3.19
N LEU A 51 4.04 1.41 -2.46
CA LEU A 51 4.93 2.53 -2.11
C LEU A 51 6.10 2.08 -1.22
N MET A 52 5.86 1.18 -0.24
CA MET A 52 6.93 0.57 0.56
C MET A 52 7.94 -0.17 -0.30
N MET A 53 7.42 -1.04 -1.16
CA MET A 53 8.26 -1.85 -2.04
C MET A 53 9.03 -0.98 -3.02
N GLU A 54 8.45 0.15 -3.46
CA GLU A 54 9.12 1.14 -4.28
C GLU A 54 10.29 1.82 -3.54
N ASP A 55 10.10 2.18 -2.26
CA ASP A 55 11.18 2.76 -1.45
C ASP A 55 12.31 1.76 -1.16
N CYS A 56 12.00 0.47 -1.07
CA CYS A 56 13.00 -0.61 -0.97
C CYS A 56 13.56 -1.07 -2.33
N GLU A 57 13.29 -0.31 -3.40
CA GLU A 57 13.66 -0.60 -4.79
C GLU A 57 13.14 -1.93 -5.34
N GLN A 58 12.22 -2.62 -4.64
CA GLN A 58 11.64 -3.91 -5.02
C GLN A 58 10.60 -3.79 -6.14
N VAL A 59 10.00 -2.62 -6.30
CA VAL A 59 8.94 -2.34 -7.26
C VAL A 59 9.16 -0.96 -7.90
N TRP A 60 8.77 -0.78 -9.16
CA TRP A 60 8.76 0.54 -9.82
C TRP A 60 7.42 0.83 -10.46
N ARG A 61 6.96 2.09 -10.38
CA ARG A 61 5.83 2.56 -11.19
C ARG A 61 6.25 2.69 -12.65
N ILE A 62 5.61 1.93 -13.55
CA ILE A 62 5.96 1.86 -14.97
C ILE A 62 4.97 2.58 -15.89
N GLY A 63 3.81 2.99 -15.39
CA GLY A 63 2.84 3.73 -16.19
C GLY A 63 1.46 3.86 -15.56
N ALA A 64 0.54 4.46 -16.31
CA ALA A 64 -0.87 4.56 -15.95
C ALA A 64 -1.77 4.39 -17.18
N GLN A 65 -2.93 3.76 -17.00
CA GLN A 65 -3.90 3.54 -18.07
C GLN A 65 -5.34 3.72 -17.58
N ALA A 66 -6.20 4.29 -18.43
CA ALA A 66 -7.64 4.31 -18.20
C ALA A 66 -8.27 3.04 -18.81
N LEU A 67 -8.89 2.20 -17.97
CA LEU A 67 -9.56 0.95 -18.35
C LEU A 67 -10.88 0.83 -17.60
N GLY A 68 -11.97 0.57 -18.34
CA GLY A 68 -13.30 0.37 -17.73
C GLY A 68 -13.85 1.62 -17.01
N GLY A 69 -13.49 2.82 -17.45
CA GLY A 69 -13.90 4.08 -16.81
C GLY A 69 -13.11 4.42 -15.54
N ARG A 70 -12.09 3.62 -15.20
CA ARG A 70 -11.22 3.84 -14.04
C ARG A 70 -9.76 3.99 -14.47
N ARG A 71 -9.00 4.78 -13.73
CA ARG A 71 -7.56 4.91 -13.92
C ARG A 71 -6.81 3.89 -13.06
N TRP A 72 -5.80 3.26 -13.67
CA TRP A 72 -4.95 2.24 -13.07
C TRP A 72 -3.50 2.66 -13.17
N LEU A 73 -2.74 2.38 -12.12
CA LEU A 73 -1.30 2.55 -12.03
C LEU A 73 -0.65 1.18 -12.17
N TYR A 74 0.38 1.09 -13.01
CA TYR A 74 1.09 -0.15 -13.27
C TYR A 74 2.42 -0.14 -12.57
N PHE A 75 2.72 -1.24 -11.92
CA PHE A 75 3.93 -1.48 -11.16
C PHE A 75 4.66 -2.70 -11.71
N ARG A 76 6.00 -2.72 -11.61
CA ARG A 76 6.84 -3.86 -11.98
C ARG A 76 7.74 -4.24 -10.82
N THR A 77 7.80 -5.53 -10.49
CA THR A 77 8.72 -6.06 -9.46
C THR A 77 10.16 -6.23 -9.99
N ILE A 78 11.15 -6.38 -9.11
CA ILE A 78 12.54 -6.76 -9.44
C ILE A 78 12.63 -8.07 -10.27
N GLY A 79 11.58 -8.92 -10.27
CA GLY A 79 11.50 -10.15 -11.08
C GLY A 79 10.89 -9.98 -12.47
N GLY A 80 10.38 -8.79 -12.81
CA GLY A 80 9.79 -8.48 -14.11
C GLY A 80 8.26 -8.63 -14.19
N ASP A 81 7.62 -9.16 -13.15
CA ASP A 81 6.16 -9.27 -13.11
C ASP A 81 5.52 -7.88 -12.98
N GLU A 82 4.53 -7.62 -13.83
CA GLU A 82 3.73 -6.41 -13.79
C GLU A 82 2.41 -6.64 -13.09
N PHE A 83 1.99 -5.68 -12.27
CA PHE A 83 0.69 -5.74 -11.60
C PHE A 83 0.01 -4.36 -11.60
N PRO A 84 -1.31 -4.32 -11.84
CA PRO A 84 -2.07 -3.08 -11.78
C PRO A 84 -2.57 -2.83 -10.36
N LEU A 85 -2.52 -1.58 -9.93
CA LEU A 85 -3.27 -1.08 -8.79
C LEU A 85 -4.21 0.03 -9.25
N PRO A 86 -5.42 0.12 -8.70
CA PRO A 86 -6.30 1.24 -9.01
C PRO A 86 -5.64 2.55 -8.57
N ASP A 87 -5.79 3.59 -9.40
CA ASP A 87 -5.45 4.95 -8.99
C ASP A 87 -6.41 5.34 -7.86
N THR A 88 -5.82 5.69 -6.72
CA THR A 88 -6.52 6.00 -5.48
C THR A 88 -7.03 7.44 -5.46
N GLY A 89 -6.68 8.26 -6.45
CA GLY A 89 -7.10 9.66 -6.53
C GLY A 89 -6.49 10.57 -5.47
N LEU A 90 -5.49 10.07 -4.73
CA LEU A 90 -4.74 10.86 -3.77
C LEU A 90 -4.00 12.01 -4.47
N SER A 91 -4.00 13.18 -3.83
CA SER A 91 -3.11 14.27 -4.23
C SER A 91 -1.65 13.89 -3.96
N LEU A 92 -0.72 14.60 -4.60
CA LEU A 92 0.71 14.40 -4.35
C LEU A 92 1.08 14.60 -2.87
N GLU A 93 0.44 15.55 -2.19
CA GLU A 93 0.65 15.80 -0.75
C GLU A 93 0.17 14.61 0.09
N GLN A 94 -0.99 14.04 -0.23
CA GLN A 94 -1.53 12.87 0.46
C GLN A 94 -0.69 11.62 0.20
N GLU A 95 -0.22 11.42 -1.03
CA GLU A 95 0.70 10.32 -1.37
C GLU A 95 2.04 10.46 -0.62
N THR A 96 2.55 11.68 -0.51
CA THR A 96 3.78 11.97 0.25
C THR A 96 3.59 11.66 1.74
N GLU A 97 2.47 12.07 2.34
CA GLU A 97 2.17 11.77 3.74
C GLU A 97 1.97 10.27 3.96
N LEU A 98 1.25 9.58 3.06
CA LEU A 98 1.09 8.14 3.11
C LEU A 98 2.46 7.44 3.07
N ARG A 99 3.33 7.80 2.12
CA ARG A 99 4.69 7.27 2.00
C ARG A 99 5.53 7.55 3.26
N ARG A 100 5.47 8.75 3.81
CA ARG A 100 6.21 9.12 5.03
C ARG A 100 5.83 8.24 6.22
N GLN A 101 4.54 8.02 6.44
CA GLN A 101 4.03 7.22 7.57
C GLN A 101 4.38 5.76 7.42
N VAL A 102 4.23 5.26 6.20
CA VAL A 102 4.64 3.94 5.78
C VAL A 102 6.14 3.71 6.06
N LEU A 103 7.00 4.67 5.69
CA LEU A 103 8.44 4.63 5.96
C LEU A 103 8.78 4.74 7.44
N LEU A 104 8.09 5.59 8.21
CA LEU A 104 8.28 5.68 9.65
C LEU A 104 7.94 4.35 10.34
N GLY A 105 6.86 3.70 9.93
CA GLY A 105 6.52 2.35 10.39
C GLY A 105 7.60 1.31 10.04
N ALA A 106 8.30 1.48 8.92
CA ALA A 106 9.44 0.63 8.54
C ALA A 106 10.76 0.99 9.26
N ALA A 107 10.96 2.26 9.61
CA ALA A 107 12.23 2.81 10.12
C ALA A 107 12.40 2.71 11.65
N THR A 108 11.36 2.43 12.44
CA THR A 108 11.42 2.21 13.91
C THR A 108 12.25 0.98 14.33
N ARG A 109 13.15 0.51 13.45
CA ARG A 109 13.83 -0.80 13.46
C ARG A 109 15.34 -0.72 13.26
N ASN A 110 15.91 0.47 13.20
CA ASN A 110 17.36 0.67 13.24
C ASN A 110 17.79 1.21 14.60
#